data_AF-G7VGQ0-F1
#
_entry.id   AF-G7VGQ0-F1
#
_cell.length_a   1.000
_cell.length_b   1.000
_cell.length_c   1.000
_cell.angle_alpha   90.00
_cell.angle_beta   90.00
_cell.angle_gamma   90.00
#
_symmetry.space_group_name_H-M   'P 1'
#
loop_
_entity.id
_entity.type
_entity.pdbx_description
1 polymer ?
#
loop_
_entity_poly.entity_id
_entity_poly.type
_entity_poly.pdbx_seq_one_letter_code
_entity_poly.pdbx_strand_id
1 'polypeptide(L)'
;MHIREALRLAREFGAFTAAQAAYVLGRPVAEVRERLERFVYNGLLKAVDVAGVRFYYRDPVEAAEVILSSVDIAALPREERRRLANL
;
A
#
# COMPACT_ATOMS: atom_id res chain seq x y z
N MET A 1 13.31 -8.20 6.43
CA MET A 1 12.12 -7.65 7.14
C MET A 1 11.31 -8.77 7.82
N HIS A 2 10.80 -8.53 9.01
CA HIS A 2 9.94 -9.42 9.80
C HIS A 2 8.45 -9.06 9.63
N ILE A 3 7.57 -10.02 9.88
CA ILE A 3 6.12 -9.80 9.74
C ILE A 3 5.58 -8.75 10.73
N ARG A 4 6.11 -8.72 11.96
CA ARG A 4 5.72 -7.73 12.98
C ARG A 4 6.00 -6.30 12.51
N GLU A 5 7.13 -6.08 11.84
CA GLU A 5 7.46 -4.78 11.24
C GLU A 5 6.43 -4.41 10.17
N ALA A 6 6.04 -5.37 9.32
CA ALA A 6 5.05 -5.17 8.27
C ALA A 6 3.67 -4.78 8.80
N LEU A 7 3.20 -5.48 9.83
CA LEU A 7 1.91 -5.23 10.45
C LEU A 7 1.90 -3.90 11.23
N ARG A 8 3.04 -3.51 11.83
CA ARG A 8 3.20 -2.19 12.44
C ARG A 8 3.06 -1.10 11.39
N LEU A 9 3.75 -1.22 10.27
CA LEU A 9 3.65 -0.25 9.16
C LEU A 9 2.22 -0.20 8.59
N ALA A 10 1.56 -1.34 8.42
CA ALA A 10 0.16 -1.37 7.96
C ALA A 10 -0.78 -0.64 8.93
N ARG A 11 -0.54 -0.74 10.24
CA ARG A 11 -1.35 -0.06 11.26
C ARG A 11 -1.06 1.44 11.34
N GLU A 12 0.21 1.83 11.20
CA GLU A 12 0.61 3.24 11.28
C GLU A 12 0.20 4.03 10.04
N PHE A 13 0.27 3.39 8.87
CA PHE A 13 0.07 4.07 7.58
C PHE A 13 -1.23 3.67 6.87
N GLY A 14 -1.99 2.68 7.34
CA GLY A 14 -3.14 2.08 6.64
C GLY A 14 -2.72 1.26 5.41
N ALA A 15 -2.03 1.90 4.47
CA ALA A 15 -1.39 1.31 3.31
C ALA A 15 -0.01 1.95 3.05
N PHE A 16 0.95 1.17 2.56
CA PHE A 16 2.31 1.66 2.31
C PHE A 16 2.97 0.96 1.11
N THR A 17 3.97 1.60 0.53
CA THR A 17 4.79 1.06 -0.57
C THR A 17 6.06 0.38 -0.05
N ALA A 18 6.67 -0.47 -0.89
CA ALA A 18 7.98 -1.05 -0.56
C ALA A 18 9.07 0.02 -0.36
N ALA A 19 8.99 1.15 -1.07
CA ALA A 19 9.93 2.26 -0.92
C ALA A 19 9.78 2.97 0.43
N GLN A 20 8.54 3.23 0.88
CA GLN A 20 8.28 3.79 2.20
C GLN A 20 8.75 2.86 3.31
N ALA A 21 8.44 1.56 3.22
CA ALA A 21 8.90 0.58 4.19
C ALA A 21 10.43 0.47 4.22
N ALA A 22 11.08 0.47 3.06
CA ALA A 22 12.54 0.45 2.95
C ALA A 22 13.20 1.67 3.57
N TYR A 23 12.63 2.85 3.34
CA TYR A 23 13.08 4.11 3.95
C TYR A 23 12.97 4.05 5.48
N VAL A 24 11.81 3.66 6.02
CA VAL A 24 11.57 3.58 7.47
C VAL A 24 12.47 2.53 8.14
N LEU A 25 12.74 1.40 7.48
CA LEU A 25 13.52 0.30 8.04
C LEU A 25 15.02 0.40 7.76
N GLY A 26 15.48 1.37 6.95
CA GLY A 26 16.88 1.50 6.54
C GLY A 26 17.39 0.30 5.74
N ARG A 27 16.57 -0.27 4.86
CA ARG A 27 16.88 -1.51 4.11
C ARG A 27 16.77 -1.31 2.59
N PRO A 28 17.40 -2.16 1.77
CA PRO A 28 17.23 -2.13 0.32
C PRO A 28 15.78 -2.39 -0.12
N VAL A 29 15.28 -1.59 -1.05
CA VAL A 29 13.90 -1.70 -1.58
C VAL A 29 13.61 -3.08 -2.16
N ALA A 30 14.58 -3.67 -2.87
CA ALA A 30 14.42 -4.97 -3.49
C ALA A 30 14.19 -6.09 -2.45
N GLU A 31 14.97 -6.11 -1.35
CA GLU A 31 14.82 -7.07 -0.25
C GLU A 31 13.45 -6.90 0.43
N VAL A 32 13.08 -5.66 0.73
CA VAL A 32 11.81 -5.33 1.40
C VAL A 32 10.63 -5.75 0.55
N ARG A 33 10.66 -5.43 -0.76
CA ARG A 33 9.63 -5.84 -1.72
C ARG A 33 9.48 -7.36 -1.77
N GLU A 34 10.58 -8.10 -1.95
CA GLU A 34 10.53 -9.58 -2.00
C GLU A 34 9.91 -10.16 -0.71
N ARG A 35 10.21 -9.56 0.44
CA ARG A 35 9.63 -9.99 1.71
C ARG A 35 8.15 -9.67 1.82
N LEU A 36 7.72 -8.48 1.39
CA LEU A 36 6.32 -8.07 1.37
C LEU A 36 5.50 -8.96 0.44
N GLU A 37 5.99 -9.28 -0.75
CA GLU A 37 5.33 -10.24 -1.66
C GLU A 37 5.16 -11.62 -1.01
N ARG A 38 6.16 -12.09 -0.26
CA ARG A 38 6.01 -13.34 0.52
C ARG A 38 4.93 -13.22 1.60
N PHE A 39 4.74 -12.07 2.22
CA PHE A 39 3.66 -11.88 3.20
C PHE A 39 2.28 -11.82 2.54
N VAL A 40 2.19 -11.25 1.34
CA VAL A 40 0.96 -11.27 0.53
C VAL A 40 0.62 -12.69 0.10
N TYR A 41 1.61 -13.43 -0.43
CA TYR A 41 1.44 -14.82 -0.86
C TYR A 41 0.95 -15.72 0.28
N ASN A 42 1.45 -15.51 1.50
CA ASN A 42 1.04 -16.26 2.69
C ASN A 42 -0.24 -15.72 3.36
N GLY A 43 -0.95 -14.76 2.77
CA GLY A 43 -2.20 -14.20 3.29
C GLY A 43 -2.06 -13.31 4.55
N LEU A 44 -0.83 -12.95 4.90
CA LEU A 44 -0.54 -12.11 6.07
C LEU A 44 -0.79 -10.63 5.77
N LEU A 45 -0.55 -10.21 4.53
CA LEU A 45 -0.89 -8.91 3.98
C LEU A 45 -1.77 -9.05 2.74
N LYS A 46 -2.38 -7.95 2.34
CA LYS A 46 -3.01 -7.77 1.03
C LYS A 46 -2.21 -6.74 0.25
N ALA A 47 -2.36 -6.76 -1.08
CA ALA A 47 -1.76 -5.76 -1.95
C ALA A 47 -2.73 -5.32 -3.04
N VAL A 48 -2.61 -4.07 -3.47
CA VAL A 48 -3.37 -3.48 -4.56
C VAL A 48 -2.44 -2.58 -5.37
N ASP A 49 -2.59 -2.60 -6.69
CA ASP A 49 -1.88 -1.70 -7.59
C ASP A 49 -2.79 -0.53 -7.97
N VAL A 50 -2.35 0.70 -7.72
CA VAL A 50 -3.09 1.94 -7.99
C VAL A 50 -2.18 2.88 -8.76
N ALA A 51 -2.61 3.30 -9.96
CA ALA A 51 -1.83 4.17 -10.85
C ALA A 51 -0.37 3.70 -11.08
N GLY A 52 -0.14 2.38 -11.16
CA GLY A 52 1.19 1.79 -11.35
C GLY A 52 2.03 1.68 -10.07
N VAL A 53 1.49 2.07 -8.91
CA VAL A 53 2.13 1.97 -7.60
C VAL A 53 1.51 0.84 -6.79
N ARG A 54 2.35 -0.05 -6.27
CA ARG A 54 1.92 -1.19 -5.44
C ARG A 54 1.86 -0.81 -3.97
N PHE A 55 0.68 -0.92 -3.39
CA PHE A 55 0.41 -0.67 -1.97
C PHE A 55 0.19 -1.99 -1.24
N TYR A 56 0.77 -2.11 -0.05
CA TYR A 56 0.61 -3.21 0.88
C TYR A 56 -0.21 -2.75 2.08
N TYR A 57 -1.19 -3.56 2.49
CA TYR A 57 -2.12 -3.19 3.55
C TYR A 57 -2.66 -4.42 4.29
N ARG A 58 -3.36 -4.19 5.40
CA ARG A 58 -4.06 -5.26 6.15
C ARG A 58 -5.57 -5.06 6.14
N ASP A 59 -6.02 -3.86 6.51
CA ASP A 59 -7.42 -3.48 6.50
C ASP A 59 -7.77 -2.74 5.19
N PRO A 60 -8.72 -3.23 4.38
CA PRO A 60 -9.10 -2.56 3.14
C PRO A 60 -9.75 -1.18 3.35
N VAL A 61 -10.41 -0.93 4.48
CA VAL A 61 -11.07 0.36 4.75
C VAL A 61 -10.01 1.42 5.06
N GLU A 62 -9.11 1.14 6.00
CA GLU A 62 -7.99 2.05 6.31
C GLU A 62 -7.10 2.30 5.07
N ALA A 63 -6.88 1.26 4.27
CA ALA A 63 -6.12 1.39 3.03
C ALA A 63 -6.79 2.33 2.03
N ALA A 64 -8.11 2.24 1.87
CA ALA A 64 -8.85 3.10 0.95
C ALA A 64 -8.77 4.57 1.38
N GLU A 65 -8.95 4.88 2.67
CA GLU A 65 -8.85 6.24 3.19
C GLU A 65 -7.48 6.86 2.89
N VAL A 66 -6.40 6.10 3.11
CA VAL A 66 -5.04 6.60 2.90
C VAL A 66 -4.70 6.73 1.41
N ILE A 67 -5.04 5.72 0.60
CA ILE A 67 -4.80 5.78 -0.85
C ILE A 67 -5.57 6.94 -1.46
N LEU A 68 -6.84 7.15 -1.10
CA LEU A 68 -7.64 8.26 -1.62
C LEU A 68 -7.14 9.62 -1.12
N SER A 69 -6.61 9.71 0.10
CA SER A 69 -6.00 10.96 0.62
C SER A 69 -4.64 11.29 -0.02
N SER A 70 -3.92 10.28 -0.52
CA SER A 70 -2.61 10.44 -1.15
C SER A 70 -2.68 10.62 -2.67
N VAL A 71 -3.82 10.31 -3.28
CA VAL A 71 -4.09 10.53 -4.70
C VAL A 71 -4.78 11.89 -4.85
N ASP A 72 -4.17 12.80 -5.61
CA ASP A 72 -4.87 14.00 -6.04
C ASP A 72 -5.98 13.58 -7.04
N ILE A 73 -7.20 13.46 -6.52
CA ILE A 73 -8.38 13.04 -7.30
C ILE A 73 -8.57 13.96 -8.51
N ALA A 74 -8.14 15.23 -8.44
CA ALA A 74 -8.21 16.17 -9.56
C ALA A 74 -7.27 15.79 -10.72
N ALA A 75 -6.15 15.11 -10.42
CA ALA A 75 -5.16 14.66 -11.39
C ALA A 75 -5.55 13.34 -12.09
N LEU A 76 -6.57 12.62 -11.60
CA LEU A 76 -7.02 11.37 -12.21
C LEU A 76 -7.76 11.60 -13.55
N PRO A 77 -7.62 10.66 -14.52
CA PRO A 77 -8.43 10.65 -15.73
C PRO A 77 -9.93 10.69 -15.41
N ARG A 78 -10.72 11.34 -16.28
CA ARG A 78 -12.17 11.54 -16.05
C ARG A 78 -12.94 10.24 -15.80
N GLU A 79 -12.54 9.14 -16.43
CA GLU A 79 -13.18 7.83 -16.22
C GLU A 79 -12.94 7.28 -14.82
N GLU A 80 -11.71 7.36 -14.32
CA GLU A 80 -11.36 6.91 -12.97
C GLU A 80 -12.04 7.76 -11.90
N ARG A 81 -12.14 9.08 -12.12
CA ARG A 81 -12.92 9.98 -11.25
C ARG A 81 -14.39 9.55 -11.13
N ARG A 82 -15.02 9.13 -12.24
CA ARG A 82 -16.43 8.68 -12.22
C ARG A 82 -16.63 7.37 -11.49
N ARG A 83 -15.66 6.45 -11.53
CA ARG A 83 -15.74 5.18 -10.80
C ARG A 83 -15.64 5.39 -9.28
N LEU A 84 -14.84 6.37 -8.85
CA LEU A 84 -14.68 6.71 -7.44
C LEU A 84 -15.87 7.51 -6.87
N ALA A 85 -16.54 8.34 -7.69
CA ALA A 85 -17.67 9.16 -7.24
C ALA A 85 -18.99 8.38 -7.04
N ASN A 86 -19.04 7.10 -7.43
CA ASN A 86 -20.23 6.24 -7.32
C ASN A 86 -20.10 5.16 -6.22
N LEU A 87 -19.10 5.28 -5.34
CA LEU A 87 -18.96 4.52 -4.10
C LEU A 87 -19.57 5.33 -2.95
#